data_AF-D1YKG6-F1
#
_entry.id   AF-D1YKG6-F1
#
_cell.length_a   1.000
_cell.length_b   1.000
_cell.length_c   1.000
_cell.angle_alpha   90.00
_cell.angle_beta   90.00
_cell.angle_gamma   90.00
#
_symmetry.space_group_name_H-M   'P 1'
#
loop_
_entity.id
_entity.type
_entity.pdbx_description
1 polymer ?
#
loop_
_entity_poly.entity_id
_entity_poly.type
_entity_poly.pdbx_seq_one_letter_code
_entity_poly.pdbx_strand_id
1 'polypeptide(L)'
;MSSQLLQALNDNHQFKMLFEDVLKTGLALAREYNSQAQFTLYKQYDRKDVCRLLNWPKDVSAPMYGYRVGEKETPIFITYQKDSEKKRNARYQNTLENGHSLRWYTRTPRHLDSDEVKRLLHNKNMKLHLFVKRSDAAGKEFYYLGTAEIQKDSVKEEKIGLKQKCAVGMNLVLNHPLKQSIYNLLFS
;
A
#
# COMPACT_ATOMS: atom_id res chain seq x y z
N MET A 1 29.02 15.40 -8.12
CA MET A 1 28.61 14.67 -9.33
C MET A 1 29.81 13.84 -9.80
N SER A 2 29.64 12.56 -10.14
CA SER A 2 30.78 11.70 -10.52
C SER A 2 31.48 12.26 -11.76
N SER A 3 32.83 12.27 -11.77
CA SER A 3 33.63 12.72 -12.92
C SER A 3 33.30 11.93 -14.19
N GLN A 4 33.00 10.64 -14.06
CA GLN A 4 32.59 9.77 -15.16
C GLN A 4 31.25 10.17 -15.77
N LEU A 5 30.28 10.62 -14.94
CA LEU A 5 28.97 11.06 -15.45
C LEU A 5 29.11 12.37 -16.23
N LEU A 6 29.89 13.31 -15.71
CA LEU A 6 30.13 14.59 -16.39
C LEU A 6 30.79 14.37 -17.75
N GLN A 7 31.79 13.50 -17.80
CA GLN A 7 32.44 13.13 -19.05
C GLN A 7 31.45 12.48 -20.03
N ALA A 8 30.66 11.49 -19.59
CA ALA A 8 29.66 10.84 -20.45
C ALA A 8 28.61 11.82 -21.01
N LEU A 9 28.20 12.82 -20.22
CA LEU A 9 27.28 13.87 -20.66
C LEU A 9 27.90 14.82 -21.69
N ASN A 10 29.20 15.07 -21.63
CA ASN A 10 29.90 15.95 -22.57
C ASN A 10 30.28 15.24 -23.86
N ASP A 11 30.77 14.00 -23.75
CA ASP A 11 31.40 13.27 -24.85
C ASP A 11 30.40 12.45 -25.68
N ASN A 12 29.20 12.18 -25.14
CA ASN A 12 28.17 11.40 -25.83
C ASN A 12 26.83 12.16 -25.92
N HIS A 13 26.58 12.73 -27.09
CA HIS A 13 25.37 13.51 -27.36
C HIS A 13 24.07 12.70 -27.18
N GLN A 14 24.03 11.45 -27.64
CA GLN A 14 22.85 10.60 -27.50
C GLN A 14 22.55 10.30 -26.04
N PHE A 15 23.59 10.00 -25.24
CA PHE A 15 23.44 9.79 -23.80
C PHE A 15 22.92 11.05 -23.11
N LYS A 16 23.47 12.23 -23.43
CA LYS A 16 22.99 13.50 -22.89
C LYS A 16 21.51 13.75 -23.20
N MET A 17 21.08 13.55 -24.44
CA MET A 17 19.67 13.70 -24.82
C MET A 17 18.75 12.77 -24.02
N LEU A 18 19.11 11.49 -23.90
CA LEU A 18 18.33 10.51 -23.13
C LEU A 18 18.33 10.85 -21.62
N PHE A 19 19.45 11.33 -21.09
CA PHE A 19 19.55 11.75 -19.69
C PHE A 19 18.63 12.95 -19.40
N GLU A 20 18.67 13.97 -20.25
CA GLU A 20 17.78 15.13 -20.14
C GLU A 20 16.30 14.75 -20.30
N ASP A 21 15.99 13.82 -21.21
CA ASP A 21 14.63 13.31 -21.41
C ASP A 21 14.09 12.60 -20.17
N VAL A 22 14.88 11.72 -19.55
CA VAL A 22 14.51 11.05 -18.30
C VAL A 22 14.27 12.06 -17.18
N LEU A 23 15.09 13.12 -17.07
CA LEU A 23 14.88 14.17 -16.08
C LEU A 23 13.60 14.97 -16.33
N LYS A 24 13.35 15.40 -17.58
CA LYS A 24 12.14 16.14 -17.95
C LYS A 24 10.90 15.31 -17.70
N THR A 25 10.91 14.06 -18.13
CA THR A 25 9.81 13.10 -17.93
C THR A 25 9.58 12.85 -16.44
N GLY A 26 10.63 12.58 -15.67
CA GLY A 26 10.54 12.36 -14.22
C GLY A 26 9.96 13.57 -13.48
N LEU A 27 10.41 14.79 -13.82
CA LEU A 27 9.88 16.02 -13.25
C LEU A 27 8.41 16.27 -13.64
N ALA A 28 8.03 15.97 -14.88
CA ALA A 28 6.65 16.10 -15.34
C ALA A 28 5.72 15.14 -14.57
N LEU A 29 6.11 13.87 -14.42
CA LEU A 29 5.38 12.88 -13.64
C LEU A 29 5.28 13.28 -12.16
N ALA A 30 6.36 13.84 -11.58
CA ALA A 30 6.39 14.25 -10.18
C ALA A 30 5.44 15.42 -9.87
N ARG A 31 5.07 16.27 -10.85
CA ARG A 31 4.13 17.39 -10.65
C ARG A 31 2.72 16.93 -10.25
N GLU A 32 2.37 15.70 -10.57
CA GLU A 32 1.09 15.12 -10.14
C GLU A 32 1.06 14.75 -8.66
N TYR A 33 2.22 14.71 -8.01
CA TYR A 33 2.40 14.34 -6.62
C TYR A 33 2.72 15.58 -5.79
N ASN A 34 2.20 15.62 -4.57
CA ASN A 34 2.59 16.62 -3.58
C ASN A 34 3.95 16.24 -2.98
N SER A 35 4.99 16.99 -3.32
CA SER A 35 6.36 16.78 -2.80
C SER A 35 6.52 17.05 -1.31
N GLN A 36 5.56 17.73 -0.67
CA GLN A 36 5.55 17.99 0.77
C GLN A 36 4.84 16.89 1.57
N ALA A 37 4.15 15.97 0.89
CA ALA A 37 3.48 14.85 1.52
C ALA A 37 4.23 13.56 1.23
N GLN A 38 4.32 12.68 2.24
CA GLN A 38 4.89 11.35 2.07
C GLN A 38 4.14 10.53 1.02
N PHE A 39 2.81 10.66 0.99
CA PHE A 39 1.94 10.07 -0.02
C PHE A 39 0.86 11.08 -0.41
N THR A 40 0.63 11.21 -1.71
CA THR A 40 -0.47 11.99 -2.30
C THR A 40 -1.71 11.12 -2.42
N LEU A 41 -2.83 11.63 -1.89
CA LEU A 41 -4.12 10.94 -1.91
C LEU A 41 -4.57 10.62 -3.35
N TYR A 42 -5.04 9.39 -3.55
CA TYR A 42 -5.53 8.83 -4.82
C TYR A 42 -4.51 8.74 -5.95
N LYS A 43 -3.22 8.87 -5.64
CA LYS A 43 -2.14 8.52 -6.58
C LYS A 43 -1.69 7.08 -6.40
N GLN A 44 -1.04 6.57 -7.44
CA GLN A 44 -0.65 5.18 -7.55
C GLN A 44 0.77 4.96 -7.06
N TYR A 45 0.99 3.87 -6.32
CA TYR A 45 2.30 3.48 -5.81
C TYR A 45 2.48 1.98 -5.94
N ASP A 46 3.66 1.53 -6.36
CA ASP A 46 4.04 0.13 -6.15
C ASP A 46 4.65 -0.07 -4.75
N ARG A 47 4.93 -1.33 -4.38
CA ARG A 47 5.54 -1.63 -3.07
C ARG A 47 6.95 -1.08 -2.90
N LYS A 48 7.71 -0.90 -3.99
CA LYS A 48 9.05 -0.30 -3.95
C LYS A 48 8.95 1.19 -3.67
N ASP A 49 8.01 1.89 -4.31
CA ASP A 49 7.73 3.30 -4.07
C ASP A 49 7.33 3.51 -2.62
N VAL A 50 6.39 2.70 -2.11
CA VAL A 50 5.99 2.75 -0.70
C VAL A 50 7.16 2.48 0.24
N CYS A 51 8.00 1.46 -0.04
CA CYS A 51 9.16 1.18 0.81
C CYS A 51 10.16 2.34 0.84
N ARG A 52 10.39 3.02 -0.30
CA ARG A 52 11.25 4.20 -0.38
C ARG A 52 10.66 5.39 0.38
N LEU A 53 9.36 5.66 0.21
CA LEU A 53 8.66 6.78 0.83
C LEU A 53 8.44 6.62 2.33
N LEU A 54 8.41 5.38 2.84
CA LEU A 54 8.47 5.09 4.28
C LEU A 54 9.86 5.30 4.89
N ASN A 55 10.87 5.56 4.05
CA ASN A 55 12.26 5.77 4.45
C ASN A 55 12.81 4.64 5.34
N TRP A 56 12.45 3.39 5.02
CA TRP A 56 12.93 2.23 5.77
C TRP A 56 14.38 1.89 5.41
N PRO A 57 15.21 1.45 6.37
CA PRO A 57 16.65 1.28 6.17
C PRO A 57 17.01 0.14 5.22
N LYS A 58 16.07 -0.77 4.93
CA LYS A 58 16.25 -1.88 4.00
C LYS A 58 15.08 -1.91 3.02
N ASP A 59 15.37 -2.23 1.77
CA ASP A 59 14.31 -2.56 0.81
C ASP A 59 13.63 -3.86 1.24
N VAL A 60 12.44 -3.72 1.79
CA VAL A 60 11.56 -4.82 2.21
C VAL A 60 10.27 -4.83 1.40
N SER A 61 10.27 -4.24 0.21
CA SER A 61 9.12 -4.19 -0.70
C SER A 61 8.60 -5.57 -1.10
N ALA A 62 9.51 -6.54 -1.34
CA ALA A 62 9.14 -7.91 -1.67
C ALA A 62 8.40 -8.64 -0.53
N PRO A 63 8.90 -8.65 0.72
CA PRO A 63 8.20 -9.32 1.83
C PRO A 63 7.03 -8.52 2.43
N MET A 64 6.65 -7.36 1.88
CA MET A 64 5.44 -6.65 2.33
C MET A 64 4.16 -7.44 2.04
N TYR A 65 4.09 -8.23 0.97
CA TYR A 65 2.88 -8.96 0.57
C TYR A 65 1.60 -8.08 0.69
N GLY A 66 0.74 -8.36 1.67
CA GLY A 66 -0.47 -7.58 1.97
C GLY A 66 -0.30 -6.49 3.04
N TYR A 67 0.75 -6.53 3.86
CA TYR A 67 1.09 -5.48 4.83
C TYR A 67 2.43 -5.77 5.50
N ARG A 68 3.02 -4.74 6.10
CA ARG A 68 4.17 -4.89 6.99
C ARG A 68 4.07 -3.96 8.18
N VAL A 69 4.10 -4.52 9.39
CA VAL A 69 4.06 -3.73 10.62
C VAL A 69 5.46 -3.17 10.89
N GLY A 70 5.64 -1.86 10.72
CA GLY A 70 6.85 -1.14 11.11
C GLY A 70 6.84 -0.74 12.58
N GLU A 71 7.77 0.14 12.97
CA GLU A 71 7.78 0.71 14.32
C GLU A 71 6.73 1.80 14.50
N LYS A 72 6.54 2.64 13.48
CA LYS A 72 5.63 3.80 13.51
C LYS A 72 4.57 3.75 12.41
N GLU A 73 4.85 3.06 11.31
CA GLU A 73 4.00 3.07 10.12
C GLU A 73 3.76 1.65 9.62
N THR A 74 2.54 1.38 9.16
CA THR A 74 2.13 0.10 8.58
C THR A 74 1.45 0.33 7.23
N PRO A 75 2.15 0.11 6.10
CA PRO A 75 1.48 0.04 4.81
C PRO A 75 0.64 -1.23 4.70
N ILE A 76 -0.57 -1.09 4.19
CA ILE A 76 -1.56 -2.15 3.99
C ILE A 76 -1.96 -2.14 2.51
N PHE A 77 -1.75 -3.26 1.82
CA PHE A 77 -2.06 -3.45 0.41
C PHE A 77 -3.23 -4.41 0.25
N ILE A 78 -4.30 -3.93 -0.38
CA ILE A 78 -5.54 -4.67 -0.54
C ILE A 78 -5.87 -4.78 -2.01
N THR A 79 -6.00 -6.02 -2.47
CA THR A 79 -6.57 -6.30 -3.78
C THR A 79 -8.07 -6.54 -3.58
N TYR A 80 -8.88 -5.64 -4.14
CA TYR A 80 -10.34 -5.64 -4.06
C TYR A 80 -10.96 -6.32 -5.29
N GLN A 81 -12.11 -6.97 -5.09
CA GLN A 81 -12.69 -7.98 -5.99
C GLN A 81 -11.72 -9.14 -6.28
N LYS A 82 -12.27 -10.32 -6.60
CA LYS A 82 -11.48 -11.55 -6.74
C LYS A 82 -11.81 -12.19 -8.08
N ASP A 83 -10.85 -12.19 -9.01
CA ASP A 83 -11.05 -12.87 -10.30
C ASP A 83 -11.15 -14.40 -10.17
N SER A 84 -10.74 -14.97 -9.02
CA SER A 84 -10.74 -16.42 -8.82
C SER A 84 -10.63 -16.81 -7.35
N GLU A 85 -11.48 -17.75 -6.91
CA GLU A 85 -11.44 -18.36 -5.57
C GLU A 85 -10.14 -19.15 -5.30
N LYS A 86 -9.37 -19.49 -6.34
CA LYS A 86 -8.14 -20.27 -6.23
C LYS A 86 -6.93 -19.45 -5.77
N LYS A 87 -6.95 -18.11 -5.88
CA LYS A 87 -5.81 -17.26 -5.48
C LYS A 87 -5.67 -17.19 -3.94
N ARG A 88 -4.44 -17.09 -3.43
CA ARG A 88 -4.16 -17.06 -1.97
C ARG A 88 -4.87 -15.91 -1.23
N ASN A 89 -4.96 -14.74 -1.87
CA ASN A 89 -5.68 -13.58 -1.37
C ASN A 89 -7.21 -13.73 -1.42
N ALA A 90 -7.74 -14.69 -2.18
CA ALA A 90 -9.17 -14.92 -2.31
C ALA A 90 -9.83 -15.39 -1.00
N ARG A 91 -9.04 -15.74 0.02
CA ARG A 91 -9.54 -16.16 1.33
C ARG A 91 -9.96 -15.00 2.25
N TYR A 92 -9.51 -13.78 1.96
CA TYR A 92 -9.80 -12.60 2.78
C TYR A 92 -10.99 -11.86 2.19
N GLN A 93 -12.09 -11.74 2.93
CA GLN A 93 -13.29 -11.02 2.48
C GLN A 93 -13.16 -9.55 2.86
N ASN A 94 -12.37 -8.79 2.10
CA ASN A 94 -12.25 -7.36 2.32
C ASN A 94 -13.50 -6.67 1.75
N THR A 95 -14.41 -6.24 2.61
CA THR A 95 -15.64 -5.53 2.24
C THR A 95 -15.50 -4.05 2.60
N LEU A 96 -15.97 -3.17 1.71
CA LEU A 96 -16.08 -1.75 2.00
C LEU A 96 -17.52 -1.45 2.41
N GLU A 97 -17.69 -0.95 3.63
CA GLU A 97 -18.97 -0.55 4.20
C GLU A 97 -19.04 0.98 4.27
N ASN A 98 -20.20 1.53 3.90
CA ASN A 98 -20.53 2.96 4.00
C ASN A 98 -19.52 3.91 3.34
N GLY A 99 -18.73 3.42 2.37
CA GLY A 99 -17.73 4.22 1.63
C GLY A 99 -16.50 4.66 2.45
N HIS A 100 -16.36 4.21 3.70
CA HIS A 100 -15.28 4.66 4.59
C HIS A 100 -14.74 3.60 5.56
N SER A 101 -15.42 2.46 5.76
CA SER A 101 -14.97 1.39 6.65
C SER A 101 -14.62 0.15 5.85
N LEU A 102 -13.37 -0.32 5.92
CA LEU A 102 -12.92 -1.48 5.16
C LEU A 102 -12.61 -2.65 6.09
N ARG A 103 -13.29 -3.78 5.92
CA ARG A 103 -12.92 -5.02 6.62
C ARG A 103 -11.56 -5.48 6.09
N TRP A 104 -10.64 -5.74 7.00
CA TRP A 104 -9.29 -6.19 6.71
C TRP A 104 -8.87 -7.31 7.65
N TYR A 105 -7.90 -8.11 7.20
CA TYR A 105 -7.42 -9.29 7.91
C TYR A 105 -5.90 -9.36 7.88
N THR A 106 -5.30 -9.74 9.00
CA THR A 106 -3.89 -10.13 9.06
C THR A 106 -3.61 -11.37 8.21
N ARG A 107 -2.34 -11.60 7.86
CA ARG A 107 -1.94 -12.83 7.16
C ARG A 107 -2.11 -14.04 8.06
N THR A 108 -2.48 -15.18 7.50
CA THR A 108 -2.54 -16.43 8.29
C THR A 108 -1.17 -17.12 8.39
N PRO A 109 -0.85 -17.79 9.51
CA PRO A 109 -1.57 -17.77 10.78
C PRO A 109 -1.16 -16.58 11.66
N ARG A 110 -2.12 -15.87 12.26
CA ARG A 110 -1.89 -14.83 13.26
C ARG A 110 -3.02 -14.80 14.28
N HIS A 111 -2.65 -14.41 15.49
CA HIS A 111 -3.48 -14.38 16.69
C HIS A 111 -3.30 -13.02 17.39
N LEU A 112 -4.19 -12.68 18.31
CA LEU A 112 -4.12 -11.44 19.10
C LEU A 112 -2.83 -11.37 19.93
N ASP A 113 -2.28 -12.52 20.32
CA ASP A 113 -1.05 -12.61 21.08
C ASP A 113 0.23 -12.56 20.23
N SER A 114 0.11 -12.60 18.90
CA SER A 114 1.25 -12.53 17.98
C SER A 114 1.93 -11.16 18.09
N ASP A 115 3.27 -11.13 18.17
CA ASP A 115 4.03 -9.89 18.40
C ASP A 115 3.71 -8.78 17.40
N GLU A 116 3.52 -9.12 16.11
CA GLU A 116 3.15 -8.14 15.10
C GLU A 116 1.75 -7.56 15.31
N VAL A 117 0.81 -8.36 15.82
CA VAL A 117 -0.56 -7.95 16.07
C VAL A 117 -0.62 -7.09 17.34
N LYS A 118 0.06 -7.50 18.41
CA LYS A 118 0.25 -6.68 19.61
C LYS A 118 0.84 -5.31 19.26
N ARG A 119 1.89 -5.28 18.42
CA ARG A 119 2.51 -4.04 17.96
C ARG A 119 1.55 -3.17 17.15
N LEU A 120 0.77 -3.78 16.26
CA LEU A 120 -0.23 -3.08 15.45
C LEU A 120 -1.35 -2.47 16.31
N LEU A 121 -1.88 -3.22 17.27
CA LEU A 121 -3.06 -2.84 18.06
C LEU A 121 -2.74 -1.92 19.26
N HIS A 122 -1.57 -2.09 19.88
CA HIS A 122 -1.24 -1.40 21.14
C HIS A 122 -0.37 -0.15 20.94
N ASN A 123 0.23 0.03 19.75
CA ASN A 123 0.98 1.24 19.46
C ASN A 123 0.03 2.39 19.06
N LYS A 124 -0.20 3.31 20.00
CA LYS A 124 -1.06 4.49 19.79
C LYS A 124 -0.58 5.46 18.70
N ASN A 125 0.70 5.40 18.35
CA ASN A 125 1.31 6.24 17.32
C ASN A 125 1.45 5.50 15.99
N MET A 126 0.84 4.32 15.85
CA MET A 126 0.90 3.54 14.61
C MET A 126 0.06 4.21 13.54
N LYS A 127 0.70 4.63 12.45
CA LYS A 127 0.05 5.21 11.29
C LYS A 127 -0.21 4.14 10.23
N LEU A 128 -1.47 3.88 9.93
CA LEU A 128 -1.85 2.93 8.88
C LEU A 128 -1.99 3.64 7.55
N HIS A 129 -1.37 3.10 6.50
CA HIS A 129 -1.45 3.62 5.14
C HIS A 129 -2.14 2.62 4.24
N LEU A 130 -3.28 2.99 3.65
CA LEU A 130 -4.08 2.07 2.85
C LEU A 130 -3.81 2.26 1.36
N PHE A 131 -3.47 1.16 0.70
CA PHE A 131 -3.21 1.06 -0.74
C PHE A 131 -4.13 0.01 -1.33
N VAL A 132 -4.99 0.40 -2.28
CA VAL A 132 -6.02 -0.48 -2.83
C VAL A 132 -5.94 -0.55 -4.35
N LYS A 133 -6.18 -1.74 -4.89
CA LYS A 133 -6.23 -1.99 -6.32
C LYS A 133 -7.30 -3.02 -6.62
N ARG A 134 -7.99 -2.91 -7.76
CA ARG A 134 -8.82 -4.02 -8.26
C ARG A 134 -7.97 -5.21 -8.71
N SER A 135 -8.53 -6.41 -8.66
CA SER A 135 -7.84 -7.63 -9.10
C SER A 135 -7.57 -7.70 -10.59
N ASP A 136 -8.46 -7.11 -11.40
CA ASP A 136 -8.40 -7.07 -12.87
C ASP A 136 -7.53 -5.93 -13.43
N ALA A 137 -7.20 -4.93 -12.59
CA ALA A 137 -6.41 -3.80 -13.05
C ALA A 137 -5.00 -4.24 -13.48
N ALA A 138 -4.50 -3.66 -14.58
CA ALA A 138 -3.15 -3.88 -15.08
C ALA A 138 -2.08 -3.31 -14.13
N GLY A 139 -0.82 -3.77 -14.27
CA GLY A 139 0.32 -3.25 -13.51
C GLY A 139 0.46 -3.81 -12.09
N LYS A 140 1.32 -3.19 -11.28
CA LYS A 140 1.67 -3.57 -9.90
C LYS A 140 1.27 -2.52 -8.87
N GLU A 141 0.76 -1.39 -9.33
CA GLU A 141 0.52 -0.18 -8.57
C GLU A 141 -0.85 -0.21 -7.88
N PHE A 142 -0.92 0.42 -6.71
CA PHE A 142 -2.11 0.53 -5.87
C PHE A 142 -2.43 2.01 -5.64
N TYR A 143 -3.71 2.36 -5.61
CA TYR A 143 -4.17 3.70 -5.25
C TYR A 143 -4.04 3.91 -3.74
N TYR A 144 -3.38 5.00 -3.33
CA TYR A 144 -3.33 5.40 -1.94
C TYR A 144 -4.65 6.04 -1.49
N LEU A 145 -5.30 5.46 -0.49
CA LEU A 145 -6.60 5.93 0.02
C LEU A 145 -6.50 6.80 1.27
N GLY A 146 -5.28 7.09 1.73
CA GLY A 146 -5.05 7.87 2.93
C GLY A 146 -4.71 7.01 4.14
N THR A 147 -4.88 7.61 5.31
CA THR A 147 -4.69 6.93 6.59
C THR A 147 -6.00 6.37 7.13
N ALA A 148 -5.91 5.37 7.99
CA ALA A 148 -7.06 4.77 8.66
C ALA A 148 -6.78 4.47 10.12
N GLU A 149 -7.86 4.41 10.90
CA GLU A 149 -7.88 4.00 12.30
C GLU A 149 -8.46 2.58 12.42
N ILE A 150 -8.02 1.84 13.43
CA ILE A 150 -8.59 0.53 13.75
C ILE A 150 -9.82 0.74 14.63
N GLN A 151 -10.98 0.28 14.16
CA GLN A 151 -12.17 0.20 15.01
C GLN A 151 -11.98 -0.93 16.04
N LYS A 152 -11.68 -0.58 17.29
CA LYS A 152 -11.22 -1.52 18.33
C LYS A 152 -12.21 -2.65 18.64
N ASP A 153 -13.50 -2.34 18.69
CA ASP A 153 -14.60 -3.29 18.93
C ASP A 153 -14.80 -4.29 17.78
N SER A 154 -14.26 -4.02 16.60
CA SER A 154 -14.34 -4.91 15.45
C SER A 154 -13.23 -5.97 15.38
N VAL A 155 -12.23 -5.87 16.27
CA VAL A 155 -11.03 -6.72 16.30
C VAL A 155 -11.39 -8.09 16.86
N LYS A 156 -11.20 -9.15 16.06
CA LYS A 156 -11.48 -10.52 16.47
C LYS A 156 -10.62 -11.54 15.74
N GLU A 157 -10.33 -12.66 16.40
CA GLU A 157 -9.78 -13.85 15.74
C GLU A 157 -10.86 -14.53 14.92
N GLU A 158 -10.53 -14.90 13.69
CA GLU A 158 -11.43 -15.55 12.73
C GLU A 158 -10.70 -16.67 12.01
N LYS A 159 -11.41 -17.76 11.74
CA LYS A 159 -10.92 -18.85 10.89
C LYS A 159 -11.26 -18.55 9.44
N ILE A 160 -10.24 -18.42 8.60
CA ILE A 160 -10.42 -18.03 7.20
C ILE A 160 -9.90 -19.06 6.20
N GLY A 161 -10.57 -19.11 5.05
CA GLY A 161 -10.27 -20.01 3.94
C GLY A 161 -10.55 -21.50 4.21
N LEU A 162 -10.33 -22.33 3.20
CA LEU A 162 -10.65 -23.77 3.24
C LEU A 162 -9.96 -24.54 4.37
N LYS A 163 -8.75 -24.12 4.75
CA LYS A 163 -7.96 -24.75 5.83
C LYS A 163 -8.28 -24.18 7.22
N GLN A 164 -9.26 -23.28 7.33
CA GLN A 164 -9.73 -22.72 8.61
C GLN A 164 -8.59 -22.18 9.50
N LYS A 165 -7.62 -21.49 8.89
CA LYS A 165 -6.47 -20.94 9.62
C LYS A 165 -6.86 -19.65 10.33
N CYS A 166 -6.29 -19.41 11.51
CA CYS A 166 -6.56 -18.19 12.27
C CYS A 166 -5.93 -16.94 11.62
N ALA A 167 -6.73 -15.88 11.53
CA ALA A 167 -6.31 -14.51 11.25
C ALA A 167 -7.05 -13.58 12.21
N VAL A 168 -6.49 -12.40 12.45
CA VAL A 168 -7.18 -11.33 13.16
C VAL A 168 -7.85 -10.43 12.13
N GLY A 169 -9.18 -10.35 12.17
CA GLY A 169 -9.99 -9.45 11.37
C GLY A 169 -10.32 -8.16 12.13
N MET A 170 -10.34 -7.04 11.44
CA MET A 170 -10.67 -5.72 11.98
C MET A 170 -11.17 -4.77 10.89
N ASN A 171 -11.95 -3.77 11.27
CA ASN A 171 -12.38 -2.70 10.38
C ASN A 171 -11.36 -1.55 10.43
N LEU A 172 -10.96 -1.10 9.24
CA LEU A 172 -10.11 0.07 9.03
C LEU A 172 -11.00 1.23 8.60
N VAL A 173 -11.12 2.24 9.46
CA VAL A 173 -11.95 3.42 9.22
C VAL A 173 -11.07 4.50 8.60
N LEU A 174 -11.34 4.86 7.35
CA LEU A 174 -10.59 5.88 6.64
C LEU A 174 -10.76 7.25 7.29
N ASN A 175 -9.66 7.96 7.52
CA ASN A 175 -9.68 9.33 8.05
C ASN A 175 -10.23 10.34 7.04
N HIS A 176 -10.17 10.00 5.75
CA HIS A 176 -10.79 10.75 4.67
C HIS A 176 -11.76 9.84 3.93
N PRO A 177 -13.07 10.13 3.95
CA PRO A 177 -14.05 9.39 3.15
C PRO A 177 -13.65 9.36 1.67
N LEU A 178 -14.02 8.30 0.97
CA LEU A 178 -13.68 8.17 -0.44
C LEU A 178 -14.47 9.15 -1.28
N LYS A 179 -13.77 9.83 -2.21
CA LYS A 179 -14.45 10.52 -3.32
C LYS A 179 -15.25 9.50 -4.14
N GLN A 180 -16.44 9.90 -4.58
CA GLN A 180 -17.31 9.03 -5.37
C GLN A 180 -16.62 8.44 -6.60
N SER A 181 -15.77 9.21 -7.27
CA SER A 181 -14.99 8.73 -8.43
C SER A 181 -14.04 7.58 -8.07
N ILE A 182 -13.39 7.65 -6.90
CA ILE A 182 -12.47 6.61 -6.41
C ILE A 182 -13.24 5.40 -5.91
N TYR A 183 -14.39 5.61 -5.26
CA TYR A 183 -15.31 4.55 -4.92
C TYR A 183 -15.71 3.75 -6.17
N ASN A 184 -16.21 4.44 -7.20
CA ASN A 184 -16.64 3.81 -8.44
C ASN A 184 -15.48 3.11 -9.17
N LEU A 185 -14.30 3.71 -9.15
CA LEU A 185 -13.12 3.14 -9.80
C LEU A 185 -12.65 1.83 -9.15
N LEU A 186 -12.71 1.73 -7.82
CA LEU A 186 -12.07 0.64 -7.07
C LEU A 186 -13.02 -0.39 -6.50
N PHE A 187 -14.27 -0.02 -6.23
CA PHE A 187 -15.20 -0.81 -5.43
C PHE A 187 -16.51 -1.13 -6.16
N SER A 188 -16.75 -0.53 -7.34
CA SER A 188 -17.88 -0.86 -8.22
C SER A 188 -17.53 -1.89 -9.29
#